data_AF-A0A4R4N888-F1
#
_entry.id   AF-A0A4R4N888-F1
#
_cell.length_a   1.000
_cell.length_b   1.000
_cell.length_c   1.000
_cell.angle_alpha   90.00
_cell.angle_beta   90.00
_cell.angle_gamma   90.00
#
_symmetry.space_group_name_H-M   'P 1'
#
loop_
_entity.id
_entity.type
_entity.pdbx_description
1 polymer ?
#
loop_
_entity_poly.entity_id
_entity_poly.type
_entity_poly.pdbx_seq_one_letter_code
_entity_poly.pdbx_strand_id
1 'polypeptide(L)'
;MTADMPWGERPSNDRRRLTPERVRNHTFSRTKLGHRGYSEEEVRSFLYRMADDMAAGDMEKADLRAEVERLKNWYKDRGTDVTAPDNQQARLSVDAVNLLSRAQQTADAQIAEAEDYARRLVGQARQQYEQVLQEAQHRAEEAANQAVNVYRSSGGHQSAEAEELERRIAYLRTFAEVTQVQLRAVLEGLTNEVNKLGNLPETGQNAAYSSLGRD
;
A
#
# COMPACT_ATOMS: atom_id res chain seq x y z
N MET A 1 42.84 -13.01 -6.51
CA MET A 1 43.24 -11.97 -7.48
C MET A 1 42.64 -12.35 -8.83
N THR A 2 41.40 -11.92 -9.03
CA THR A 2 40.59 -12.13 -10.23
C THR A 2 41.00 -11.09 -11.27
N ALA A 3 41.62 -11.52 -12.36
CA ALA A 3 41.99 -10.64 -13.46
C ALA A 3 40.73 -10.23 -14.23
N ASP A 4 40.42 -8.95 -14.10
CA ASP A 4 39.43 -8.20 -14.85
C ASP A 4 39.84 -8.20 -16.34
N MET A 5 39.05 -8.85 -17.19
CA MET A 5 39.23 -8.82 -18.64
C MET A 5 38.44 -7.62 -19.20
N PRO A 6 39.12 -6.57 -19.72
CA PRO A 6 38.43 -5.44 -20.32
C PRO A 6 37.82 -5.85 -21.66
N TRP A 7 36.48 -5.84 -21.72
CA TRP A 7 35.71 -6.00 -22.95
C TRP A 7 35.90 -4.76 -23.84
N GLY A 8 37.01 -4.71 -24.59
CA GLY A 8 37.38 -3.49 -25.32
C GLY A 8 37.97 -3.67 -26.71
N GLU A 9 38.43 -4.85 -27.10
CA GLU A 9 39.06 -5.04 -28.42
C GLU A 9 38.41 -6.20 -29.16
N ARG A 10 37.32 -5.89 -29.86
CA ARG A 10 36.94 -6.70 -31.02
C ARG A 10 38.03 -6.51 -32.06
N PRO A 11 38.71 -7.56 -32.53
CA PRO A 11 39.67 -7.41 -33.62
C PRO A 11 38.94 -6.75 -34.77
N SER A 12 39.49 -5.64 -35.25
CA SER A 12 39.02 -4.85 -36.39
C SER A 12 38.67 -5.81 -37.53
N ASN A 13 37.37 -6.09 -37.70
CA ASN A 13 36.86 -6.86 -38.81
C ASN A 13 36.89 -5.96 -40.04
N ASP A 14 38.10 -5.68 -40.49
CA ASP A 14 38.44 -5.04 -41.75
C ASP A 14 38.30 -6.05 -42.92
N ARG A 15 37.34 -6.99 -42.79
CA ARG A 15 36.63 -7.54 -43.95
C ARG A 15 35.81 -6.38 -44.50
N ARG A 16 36.51 -5.53 -45.24
CA ARG A 16 36.05 -4.29 -45.89
C ARG A 16 34.55 -4.35 -46.14
N ARG A 17 33.81 -3.50 -45.42
CA ARG A 17 32.35 -3.43 -45.50
C ARG A 17 31.91 -3.44 -46.97
N LEU A 18 31.06 -4.41 -47.33
CA LEU A 18 30.44 -4.47 -48.65
C LEU A 18 29.44 -3.32 -48.72
N THR A 19 29.67 -2.38 -49.64
CA THR A 19 28.72 -1.32 -49.97
C THR A 19 27.99 -1.69 -51.27
N PRO A 20 26.76 -1.19 -51.49
CA PRO A 20 26.03 -1.39 -52.75
C PRO A 20 26.89 -1.09 -53.99
N GLU A 21 27.59 0.05 -53.98
CA GLU A 21 28.46 0.47 -55.08
C GLU A 21 29.64 -0.48 -55.29
N ARG A 22 30.19 -1.03 -54.21
CA ARG A 22 31.29 -2.00 -54.28
C ARG A 22 30.85 -3.34 -54.86
N VAL A 23 29.64 -3.79 -54.52
CA VAL A 23 29.04 -5.01 -55.09
C VAL A 23 28.78 -4.82 -56.58
N ARG A 24 28.24 -3.65 -56.96
CA ARG A 24 27.97 -3.27 -58.34
C ARG A 24 29.23 -3.27 -59.23
N ASN A 25 30.35 -2.81 -58.67
CA ASN A 25 31.62 -2.68 -59.37
C ASN A 25 32.54 -3.90 -59.19
N HIS A 26 32.06 -4.98 -58.57
CA HIS A 26 32.88 -6.15 -58.32
C HIS A 26 33.11 -6.96 -59.61
N THR A 27 34.37 -7.27 -59.90
CA THR A 27 34.77 -8.09 -61.05
C THR A 27 35.35 -9.42 -60.59
N PHE A 28 34.79 -10.53 -61.09
CA PHE A 28 35.32 -11.86 -60.85
C PHE A 28 36.45 -12.20 -61.83
N SER A 29 37.45 -12.97 -61.37
CA SER A 29 38.50 -13.50 -62.25
C SER A 29 37.94 -14.56 -63.20
N ARG A 30 38.38 -14.56 -64.46
CA ARG A 30 37.98 -15.57 -65.46
C ARG A 30 38.54 -16.95 -65.07
N THR A 31 37.76 -18.01 -65.33
CA THR A 31 38.17 -19.38 -65.03
C THR A 31 39.36 -19.81 -65.90
N LYS A 32 40.26 -20.64 -65.33
CA LYS A 32 41.40 -21.20 -66.07
C LYS A 32 40.92 -22.08 -67.23
N LEU A 33 41.68 -22.09 -68.33
CA LEU A 33 41.33 -22.79 -69.57
C LEU A 33 40.93 -24.25 -69.32
N GLY A 34 39.75 -24.67 -69.77
CA GLY A 34 39.23 -26.04 -69.61
C GLY A 34 38.17 -26.24 -68.53
N HIS A 35 37.86 -25.23 -67.72
CA HIS A 35 36.81 -25.29 -66.69
C HIS A 35 35.58 -24.46 -67.07
N ARG A 36 34.38 -24.96 -66.79
CA ARG A 36 33.11 -24.22 -66.97
C ARG A 36 32.98 -23.16 -65.87
N GLY A 37 32.68 -21.93 -66.25
CA GLY A 37 32.38 -20.82 -65.32
C GLY A 37 30.89 -20.42 -65.37
N TYR A 38 30.48 -19.56 -64.44
CA TYR A 38 29.15 -18.93 -64.47
C TYR A 38 29.01 -17.96 -65.67
N SER A 39 27.77 -17.73 -66.11
CA SER A 39 27.47 -16.70 -67.11
C SER A 39 27.77 -15.31 -66.54
N GLU A 40 28.55 -14.51 -67.25
CA GLU A 40 28.90 -13.16 -66.82
C GLU A 40 27.67 -12.26 -66.72
N GLU A 41 26.72 -12.41 -67.64
CA GLU A 41 25.48 -11.62 -67.67
C GLU A 41 24.55 -11.94 -66.50
N GLU A 42 24.42 -13.23 -66.17
CA GLU A 42 23.61 -13.70 -65.04
C GLU A 42 24.22 -13.24 -63.70
N VAL A 43 25.54 -13.40 -63.56
CA VAL A 43 26.28 -12.93 -62.39
C VAL A 43 26.18 -11.40 -62.25
N ARG A 44 26.30 -10.66 -63.35
CA ARG A 44 26.18 -9.20 -63.34
C ARG A 44 24.78 -8.74 -62.95
N SER A 45 23.74 -9.40 -63.46
CA SER A 45 22.35 -9.15 -63.09
C SER A 45 22.08 -9.43 -61.62
N PHE A 46 22.65 -10.52 -61.09
CA PHE A 46 22.57 -10.85 -59.67
C PHE A 46 23.28 -9.82 -58.77
N LEU A 47 24.47 -9.34 -59.17
CA LEU A 47 25.18 -8.29 -58.44
C LEU A 47 24.40 -6.97 -58.40
N TYR A 48 23.74 -6.57 -59.49
CA TYR A 48 22.89 -5.37 -59.48
C TYR A 48 21.73 -5.52 -58.50
N ARG A 49 21.00 -6.64 -58.54
CA ARG A 49 19.89 -6.89 -57.61
C ARG A 49 20.35 -6.89 -56.16
N MET A 50 21.47 -7.52 -55.86
CA MET A 50 22.03 -7.53 -54.50
C MET A 50 22.43 -6.11 -54.05
N ALA A 51 23.01 -5.31 -54.93
CA ALA A 51 23.34 -3.93 -54.62
C ALA A 51 22.08 -3.10 -54.34
N ASP A 52 21.01 -3.27 -55.12
CA ASP A 52 19.74 -2.57 -54.93
C ASP A 52 19.08 -2.97 -53.59
N ASP A 53 19.03 -4.27 -53.27
CA ASP A 53 18.50 -4.76 -51.99
C ASP A 53 19.30 -4.22 -50.79
N MET A 54 20.63 -4.15 -50.93
CA MET A 54 21.50 -3.57 -49.90
C MET A 54 21.27 -2.06 -49.74
N ALA A 55 21.09 -1.32 -50.85
CA ALA A 55 20.81 0.11 -50.81
C ALA A 55 19.45 0.40 -50.15
N ALA A 56 18.42 -0.40 -50.47
CA ALA A 56 17.12 -0.33 -49.83
C ALA A 56 17.21 -0.60 -48.32
N GLY A 57 17.92 -1.66 -47.92
CA GLY A 57 18.12 -1.97 -46.50
C GLY A 57 18.96 -0.93 -45.75
N ASP A 58 19.89 -0.24 -46.42
CA ASP A 58 20.66 0.85 -45.83
C ASP A 58 19.81 2.12 -45.65
N MET A 59 18.91 2.43 -46.59
CA MET A 59 17.91 3.50 -46.44
C MET A 59 16.96 3.21 -45.27
N GLU A 60 16.38 2.01 -45.19
CA GLU A 60 15.48 1.64 -44.10
C GLU A 60 16.17 1.73 -42.72
N LYS A 61 17.43 1.29 -42.63
CA LYS A 61 18.21 1.45 -41.39
C LYS A 61 18.49 2.92 -41.06
N ALA A 62 18.71 3.77 -42.06
CA ALA A 62 18.90 5.19 -41.85
C ALA A 62 17.61 5.84 -41.31
N ASP A 63 16.47 5.49 -41.90
CA ASP A 63 15.15 5.97 -41.47
C ASP A 63 14.81 5.48 -40.04
N LEU A 64 15.00 4.19 -39.76
CA LEU A 64 14.82 3.63 -38.42
C LEU A 64 15.72 4.31 -37.38
N ARG A 65 16.98 4.59 -37.73
CA ARG A 65 17.89 5.32 -36.84
C ARG A 65 17.44 6.75 -36.61
N ALA A 66 16.98 7.44 -37.65
CA ALA A 66 16.45 8.80 -37.54
C ALA A 66 15.21 8.82 -36.63
N GLU A 67 14.31 7.85 -36.77
CA GLU A 67 13.11 7.76 -35.92
C GLU A 67 13.46 7.39 -34.48
N VAL A 68 14.42 6.48 -34.26
CA VAL A 68 14.93 6.18 -32.92
C VAL A 68 15.52 7.43 -32.26
N GLU A 69 16.32 8.20 -32.97
CA GLU A 69 16.89 9.44 -32.43
C GLU A 69 15.82 10.51 -32.18
N ARG A 70 14.85 10.64 -33.08
CA ARG A 70 13.70 11.51 -32.89
C ARG A 70 12.91 11.13 -31.64
N LEU A 71 12.65 9.84 -31.44
CA LEU A 71 11.87 9.34 -30.33
C LEU A 71 12.64 9.53 -29.02
N LYS A 72 13.94 9.23 -29.00
CA LYS A 72 14.82 9.54 -27.86
C LYS A 72 14.79 11.02 -27.49
N ASN A 73 14.90 11.90 -28.49
CA ASN A 73 14.85 13.35 -28.26
C ASN A 73 13.47 13.79 -27.73
N TRP A 74 12.39 13.21 -28.25
CA TRP A 74 11.03 13.47 -27.76
C TRP A 74 10.85 13.07 -26.28
N TYR A 75 11.41 11.92 -25.87
CA TYR A 75 11.38 11.51 -24.47
C TYR A 75 12.30 12.37 -23.59
N LYS A 76 13.45 12.79 -24.10
CA LYS A 76 14.40 13.67 -23.40
C LYS A 76 13.79 15.04 -23.12
N ASP A 77 13.13 15.65 -24.10
CA ASP A 77 12.43 16.94 -23.96
C ASP A 77 11.26 16.88 -22.96
N ARG A 78 10.67 15.68 -22.80
CA ARG A 78 9.62 15.41 -21.79
C ARG A 78 10.16 15.02 -20.41
N GLY A 79 11.47 15.09 -20.18
CA GLY A 79 12.11 14.82 -18.89
C GLY A 79 12.26 13.33 -18.54
N THR A 80 12.01 12.43 -19.49
CA THR A 80 12.20 10.98 -19.33
C THR A 80 13.47 10.53 -20.08
N ASP A 81 14.55 10.28 -19.34
CA ASP A 81 15.80 9.78 -19.91
C ASP A 81 15.74 8.26 -20.12
N VAL A 82 15.36 7.83 -21.32
CA VAL A 82 15.27 6.41 -21.72
C VAL A 82 16.65 5.81 -22.04
N THR A 83 17.71 6.62 -22.01
CA THR A 83 19.10 6.19 -22.27
C THR A 83 19.91 5.90 -21.02
N ALA A 84 19.39 6.22 -19.83
CA ALA A 84 20.02 5.90 -18.56
C ALA A 84 19.76 4.42 -18.17
N PRO A 85 20.79 3.59 -17.94
CA PRO A 85 20.61 2.20 -17.53
C PRO A 85 20.04 2.13 -16.10
N ASP A 86 18.89 1.45 -15.94
CA ASP A 86 18.35 0.76 -14.74
C ASP A 86 18.22 1.54 -13.40
N ASN A 87 18.59 2.81 -13.35
CA ASN A 87 18.62 3.59 -12.12
C ASN A 87 17.23 4.07 -11.67
N GLN A 88 16.25 4.06 -12.59
CA GLN A 88 14.89 4.50 -12.32
C GLN A 88 14.09 3.41 -11.60
N GLN A 89 14.19 2.14 -12.01
CA GLN A 89 13.61 1.01 -11.27
C GLN A 89 14.21 0.90 -9.86
N ALA A 90 15.53 1.08 -9.70
CA ALA A 90 16.20 1.01 -8.40
C ALA A 90 15.78 2.16 -7.45
N ARG A 91 15.55 3.37 -7.97
CA ARG A 91 15.03 4.49 -7.18
C ARG A 91 13.58 4.28 -6.77
N LEU A 92 12.73 3.84 -7.70
CA LEU A 92 11.33 3.55 -7.41
C LEU A 92 11.17 2.42 -6.39
N SER A 93 12.04 1.41 -6.42
CA SER A 93 12.03 0.35 -5.41
C SER A 93 12.48 0.85 -4.04
N VAL A 94 13.51 1.71 -3.96
CA VAL A 94 13.94 2.33 -2.70
C VAL A 94 12.87 3.27 -2.13
N ASP A 95 12.22 4.08 -2.97
CA ASP A 95 11.14 4.97 -2.55
C ASP A 95 9.91 4.19 -2.09
N ALA A 96 9.56 3.10 -2.77
CA ALA A 96 8.49 2.20 -2.35
C ALA A 96 8.80 1.52 -1.01
N VAL A 97 10.05 1.08 -0.80
CA VAL A 97 10.50 0.51 0.48
C VAL A 97 10.42 1.56 1.59
N ASN A 98 10.87 2.79 1.35
CA ASN A 98 10.79 3.88 2.32
C ASN A 98 9.33 4.24 2.65
N LEU A 99 8.45 4.27 1.65
CA LEU A 99 7.01 4.50 1.84
C LEU A 99 6.38 3.37 2.67
N LEU A 100 6.69 2.12 2.34
CA LEU A 100 6.22 0.96 3.10
C LEU A 100 6.71 1.01 4.55
N SER A 101 7.99 1.29 4.80
CA SER A 101 8.53 1.41 6.15
C SER A 101 7.86 2.52 6.96
N ARG A 102 7.61 3.69 6.36
CA ARG A 102 6.87 4.78 7.01
C ARG A 102 5.41 4.41 7.28
N ALA A 103 4.76 3.75 6.33
CA ALA A 103 3.39 3.27 6.49
C ALA A 103 3.30 2.23 7.62
N GLN A 104 4.28 1.31 7.70
CA GLN A 104 4.38 0.31 8.76
C GLN A 104 4.58 0.96 10.13
N GLN A 105 5.54 1.88 10.26
CA GLN A 105 5.76 2.62 11.50
C GLN A 105 4.52 3.40 11.94
N THR A 106 3.79 3.98 10.99
CA THR A 106 2.54 4.70 11.29
C THR A 106 1.44 3.74 11.74
N ALA A 107 1.30 2.59 11.07
CA ALA A 107 0.35 1.55 11.46
C ALA A 107 0.66 1.00 12.86
N ASP A 108 1.92 0.69 13.15
CA ASP A 108 2.36 0.20 14.46
C ASP A 108 2.10 1.24 15.55
N ALA A 109 2.33 2.53 15.28
CA ALA A 109 2.01 3.61 16.20
C ALA A 109 0.50 3.73 16.46
N GLN A 110 -0.32 3.64 15.41
CA GLN A 110 -1.79 3.67 15.54
C GLN A 110 -2.32 2.46 16.30
N ILE A 111 -1.74 1.27 16.08
CA ILE A 111 -2.09 0.05 16.83
C ILE A 111 -1.75 0.25 18.31
N ALA A 112 -0.55 0.72 18.63
CA ALA A 112 -0.14 0.98 20.01
C ALA A 112 -1.05 2.01 20.69
N GLU A 113 -1.40 3.09 20.01
CA GLU A 113 -2.33 4.10 20.52
C GLU A 113 -3.74 3.53 20.76
N ALA A 114 -4.26 2.75 19.81
CA ALA A 114 -5.55 2.09 19.94
C ALA A 114 -5.57 1.07 21.08
N GLU A 115 -4.50 0.29 21.27
CA GLU A 115 -4.34 -0.65 22.37
C GLU A 115 -4.32 0.07 23.73
N ASP A 116 -3.55 1.15 23.86
CA ASP A 116 -3.49 1.97 25.07
C ASP A 116 -4.84 2.59 25.39
N TYR A 117 -5.52 3.13 24.39
CA TYR A 117 -6.87 3.68 24.53
C TYR A 117 -7.85 2.60 25.00
N ALA A 118 -7.85 1.42 24.39
CA ALA A 118 -8.70 0.30 24.77
C ALA A 118 -8.43 -0.15 26.22
N ARG A 119 -7.16 -0.24 26.63
CA ARG A 119 -6.78 -0.55 28.02
C ARG A 119 -7.31 0.48 29.00
N ARG A 120 -7.21 1.77 28.67
CA ARG A 120 -7.74 2.86 29.51
C ARG A 120 -9.26 2.81 29.61
N LEU A 121 -9.95 2.61 28.49
CA LEU A 121 -11.41 2.51 28.44
C LEU A 121 -11.92 1.34 29.30
N VAL A 122 -11.30 0.17 29.18
CA VAL A 122 -11.65 -1.01 30.01
C VAL A 122 -11.34 -0.75 31.48
N GLY A 123 -10.22 -0.10 31.80
CA GLY A 123 -9.88 0.28 33.17
C GLY A 123 -10.91 1.23 33.79
N GLN A 124 -11.31 2.27 33.06
CA GLN A 124 -12.33 3.22 33.49
C GLN A 124 -13.69 2.54 33.64
N ALA A 125 -14.10 1.71 32.69
CA ALA A 125 -15.37 0.97 32.76
C ALA A 125 -15.42 0.04 33.99
N ARG A 126 -14.31 -0.62 34.33
CA ARG A 126 -14.21 -1.45 35.55
C ARG A 126 -14.36 -0.62 36.82
N GLN A 127 -13.64 0.51 36.92
CA GLN A 127 -13.75 1.42 38.06
C GLN A 127 -15.17 1.95 38.23
N GLN A 128 -15.81 2.36 37.13
CA GLN A 128 -17.20 2.82 37.14
C GLN A 128 -18.16 1.70 37.58
N TYR A 129 -17.96 0.47 37.09
CA TYR A 129 -18.77 -0.68 37.50
C TYR A 129 -18.65 -0.96 39.00
N GLU A 130 -17.43 -0.94 39.54
CA GLU A 130 -17.19 -1.11 40.98
C GLU A 130 -17.88 -0.03 41.81
N GLN A 131 -17.81 1.23 41.37
CA GLN A 131 -18.51 2.35 42.02
C GLN A 131 -20.03 2.17 42.00
N VAL A 132 -20.60 1.77 40.85
CA VAL A 132 -22.04 1.51 40.72
C VAL A 132 -22.48 0.38 41.64
N LEU A 133 -21.69 -0.70 41.75
CA LEU A 133 -22.00 -1.79 42.66
C LEU A 133 -21.97 -1.35 44.12
N GLN A 134 -20.96 -0.58 44.53
CA GLN A 134 -20.86 -0.05 45.90
C GLN A 134 -22.03 0.86 46.24
N GLU A 135 -22.38 1.78 45.34
CA GLU A 135 -23.52 2.69 45.53
C GLU A 135 -24.84 1.92 45.59
N ALA A 136 -25.04 0.95 44.70
CA ALA A 136 -26.24 0.12 44.71
C ALA A 136 -26.36 -0.71 45.99
N GLN A 137 -25.26 -1.27 46.49
CA GLN A 137 -25.24 -1.98 47.78
C GLN A 137 -25.59 -1.06 48.94
N HIS A 138 -24.98 0.12 48.99
CA HIS A 138 -25.23 1.10 50.06
C HIS A 138 -26.69 1.54 50.09
N ARG A 139 -27.24 1.98 48.94
CA ARG A 139 -28.66 2.38 48.84
C ARG A 139 -29.62 1.25 49.15
N ALA A 140 -29.30 0.04 48.69
CA ALA A 140 -30.13 -1.14 48.97
C ALA A 140 -30.15 -1.47 50.46
N GLU A 141 -29.02 -1.30 51.16
CA GLU A 141 -28.93 -1.51 52.61
C GLU A 141 -29.70 -0.44 53.39
N GLU A 142 -29.65 0.82 52.97
CA GLU A 142 -30.47 1.90 53.53
C GLU A 142 -31.97 1.63 53.36
N ALA A 143 -32.40 1.28 52.14
CA ALA A 143 -33.79 0.96 51.84
C ALA A 143 -34.29 -0.26 52.62
N ALA A 144 -33.44 -1.27 52.78
CA ALA A 144 -33.72 -2.46 53.58
C ALA A 144 -33.93 -2.11 55.06
N ASN A 145 -33.09 -1.24 55.63
CA ASN A 145 -33.24 -0.79 57.01
C ASN A 145 -34.49 0.07 57.21
N GLN A 146 -34.83 0.91 56.22
CA GLN A 146 -36.07 1.70 56.23
C GLN A 146 -37.31 0.79 56.19
N ALA A 147 -37.33 -0.23 55.34
CA ALA A 147 -38.43 -1.18 55.24
C ALA A 147 -38.68 -1.92 56.56
N VAL A 148 -37.61 -2.35 57.24
CA VAL A 148 -37.68 -2.95 58.57
C VAL A 148 -38.27 -1.99 59.61
N ASN A 149 -37.83 -0.72 59.62
CA ASN A 149 -38.36 0.29 60.54
C ASN A 149 -39.85 0.54 60.31
N VAL A 150 -40.28 0.60 59.05
CA VAL A 150 -41.69 0.74 58.66
C VAL A 150 -42.48 -0.48 59.16
N TYR A 151 -42.02 -1.70 58.87
CA TYR A 151 -42.65 -2.95 59.30
C TYR A 151 -42.84 -3.04 60.82
N ARG A 152 -41.80 -2.65 61.58
CA ARG A 152 -41.86 -2.59 63.04
C ARG A 152 -42.87 -1.56 63.52
N SER A 153 -42.90 -0.36 62.90
CA SER A 153 -43.86 0.69 63.26
C SER A 153 -45.32 0.36 62.92
N SER A 154 -45.57 -0.45 61.88
CA SER A 154 -46.92 -0.88 61.46
C SER A 154 -47.51 -2.03 62.30
N GLY A 155 -46.87 -2.41 63.41
CA GLY A 155 -47.36 -3.45 64.32
C GLY A 155 -46.88 -4.87 63.98
N GLY A 156 -45.91 -5.03 63.08
CA GLY A 156 -45.35 -6.33 62.64
C GLY A 156 -44.48 -7.07 63.65
N HIS A 157 -44.68 -6.92 64.97
CA HIS A 157 -43.77 -7.43 66.00
C HIS A 157 -43.79 -8.96 66.18
N GLN A 158 -44.59 -9.71 65.41
CA GLN A 158 -44.91 -11.11 65.70
C GLN A 158 -44.08 -12.14 64.92
N SER A 159 -43.35 -11.76 63.86
CA SER A 159 -42.54 -12.71 63.07
C SER A 159 -41.21 -12.12 62.60
N ALA A 160 -40.11 -12.65 63.14
CA ALA A 160 -38.74 -12.32 62.71
C ALA A 160 -38.48 -12.75 61.25
N GLU A 161 -39.09 -13.85 60.79
CA GLU A 161 -38.96 -14.31 59.41
C GLU A 161 -39.61 -13.33 58.42
N ALA A 162 -40.75 -12.74 58.79
CA ALA A 162 -41.44 -11.75 57.95
C ALA A 162 -40.67 -10.43 57.86
N GLU A 163 -40.04 -9.98 58.96
CA GLU A 163 -39.15 -8.82 58.97
C GLU A 163 -37.93 -9.03 58.06
N GLU A 164 -37.31 -10.22 58.11
CA GLU A 164 -36.17 -10.55 57.24
C GLU A 164 -36.56 -10.63 55.76
N LEU A 165 -37.74 -11.17 55.44
CA LEU A 165 -38.29 -11.20 54.08
C LEU A 165 -38.51 -9.79 53.53
N GLU A 166 -39.16 -8.90 54.30
CA GLU A 166 -39.35 -7.49 53.90
C GLU A 166 -38.01 -6.79 53.66
N ARG A 167 -37.03 -6.99 54.56
CA ARG A 167 -35.67 -6.49 54.39
C ARG A 167 -35.04 -6.96 53.07
N ARG A 168 -35.13 -8.25 52.78
CA ARG A 168 -34.55 -8.88 51.57
C ARG A 168 -35.24 -8.38 50.29
N ILE A 169 -36.56 -8.24 50.32
CA ILE A 169 -37.35 -7.75 49.18
C ILE A 169 -36.98 -6.29 48.88
N ALA A 170 -36.94 -5.42 49.89
CA ALA A 170 -36.57 -4.02 49.73
C ALA A 170 -35.13 -3.87 49.23
N TYR A 171 -34.19 -4.66 49.76
CA TYR A 171 -32.81 -4.71 49.29
C TYR A 171 -32.74 -5.07 47.80
N LEU A 172 -33.32 -6.20 47.41
CA LEU A 172 -33.23 -6.70 46.02
C LEU A 172 -33.89 -5.77 45.02
N ARG A 173 -35.05 -5.18 45.37
CA ARG A 173 -35.75 -4.22 44.51
C ARG A 173 -34.90 -2.97 44.27
N THR A 174 -34.38 -2.38 45.34
CA THR A 174 -33.56 -1.16 45.25
C THR A 174 -32.26 -1.42 44.50
N PHE A 175 -31.58 -2.54 44.80
CA PHE A 175 -30.36 -2.92 44.11
C PHE A 175 -30.59 -3.10 42.60
N ALA A 176 -31.66 -3.81 42.22
CA ALA A 176 -32.02 -4.01 40.82
C ALA A 176 -32.35 -2.70 40.09
N GLU A 177 -33.11 -1.81 40.72
CA GLU A 177 -33.47 -0.52 40.13
C GLU A 177 -32.24 0.38 39.90
N VAL A 178 -31.40 0.53 40.92
CA VAL A 178 -30.20 1.38 40.86
C VAL A 178 -29.22 0.85 39.81
N THR A 179 -28.96 -0.46 39.81
CA THR A 179 -28.05 -1.07 38.83
C THR A 179 -28.59 -0.98 37.40
N GLN A 180 -29.89 -1.15 37.19
CA GLN A 180 -30.51 -1.05 35.87
C GLN A 180 -30.40 0.37 35.29
N VAL A 181 -30.70 1.40 36.09
CA VAL A 181 -30.60 2.81 35.67
C VAL A 181 -29.15 3.15 35.31
N GLN A 182 -28.20 2.73 36.15
CA GLN A 182 -26.78 3.04 35.94
C GLN A 182 -26.17 2.26 34.77
N LEU A 183 -26.53 0.98 34.58
CA LEU A 183 -26.08 0.21 33.43
C LEU A 183 -26.54 0.84 32.12
N ARG A 184 -27.78 1.32 32.07
CA ARG A 184 -28.30 2.03 30.89
C ARG A 184 -27.52 3.31 30.62
N ALA A 185 -27.23 4.11 31.65
CA ALA A 185 -26.43 5.33 31.51
C ALA A 185 -25.00 5.03 31.01
N VAL A 186 -24.36 3.97 31.54
CA VAL A 186 -23.02 3.53 31.09
C VAL A 186 -23.05 3.07 29.63
N LEU A 187 -24.06 2.29 29.22
CA LEU A 187 -24.20 1.85 27.84
C LEU A 187 -24.43 3.02 26.88
N GLU A 188 -25.29 3.97 27.23
CA GLU A 188 -25.50 5.19 26.43
C GLU A 188 -24.21 6.03 26.32
N GLY A 189 -23.43 6.14 27.42
CA GLY A 189 -22.12 6.78 27.42
C GLY A 189 -21.11 6.08 26.50
N LEU A 190 -21.01 4.75 26.58
CA LEU A 190 -20.11 3.96 25.73
C LEU A 190 -20.50 4.04 24.26
N THR A 191 -21.80 3.97 23.94
CA THR A 191 -22.28 4.14 22.56
C THR A 191 -21.90 5.51 22.01
N ASN A 192 -22.00 6.58 22.82
CA ASN A 192 -21.58 7.91 22.40
C ASN A 192 -20.06 8.01 22.15
N GLU A 193 -19.23 7.42 23.01
CA GLU A 193 -17.78 7.40 22.80
C GLU A 193 -17.38 6.58 21.57
N VAL A 194 -18.02 5.44 21.33
CA VAL A 194 -17.81 4.64 20.11
C VAL A 194 -18.23 5.42 18.86
N ASN A 195 -19.35 6.15 18.90
CA ASN A 195 -19.78 6.99 17.79
C ASN A 195 -18.82 8.16 17.52
N LYS A 196 -18.18 8.73 18.56
CA LYS A 196 -17.13 9.76 18.38
C LYS A 196 -15.90 9.20 17.66
N LEU A 197 -15.52 7.96 17.95
CA LEU A 197 -14.42 7.28 17.24
C LEU A 197 -14.79 6.97 15.78
N GLY A 198 -16.04 6.55 15.54
CA GLY A 198 -16.54 6.34 14.18
C GLY A 198 -16.65 7.62 13.35
N ASN A 199 -16.82 8.77 13.99
CA ASN A 199 -16.93 10.09 13.37
C ASN A 199 -15.64 10.92 13.44
N LEU A 200 -14.48 10.29 13.71
CA LEU A 200 -13.19 10.99 13.53
C LEU A 200 -13.17 11.51 12.08
N PRO A 201 -13.10 12.84 11.87
CA PRO A 201 -13.15 13.38 10.52
C PRO A 201 -12.01 12.77 9.71
N GLU A 202 -12.27 12.48 8.44
CA GLU A 202 -11.28 12.10 7.43
C GLU A 202 -10.30 13.25 7.15
N THR A 203 -9.65 13.79 8.18
CA THR A 203 -8.62 14.83 8.09
C THR A 203 -7.39 14.36 7.30
N GLY A 204 -7.29 13.06 6.98
CA GLY A 204 -6.28 12.50 6.09
C GLY A 204 -6.60 12.61 4.58
N GLN A 205 -7.87 12.77 4.18
CA GLN A 205 -8.22 12.82 2.74
C GLN A 205 -8.14 14.24 2.16
N ASN A 206 -8.44 15.29 2.94
CA ASN A 206 -8.41 16.68 2.45
C ASN A 206 -6.99 17.27 2.26
N ALA A 207 -5.97 16.69 2.91
CA ALA A 207 -4.58 17.09 2.66
C ALA A 207 -4.03 16.56 1.33
N ALA A 208 -4.55 15.44 0.83
CA ALA A 208 -4.09 14.81 -0.41
C ALA A 208 -4.68 15.46 -1.68
N TYR A 209 -5.85 16.09 -1.60
CA TYR A 209 -6.48 16.77 -2.76
C TYR A 209 -6.09 18.24 -2.93
N SER A 210 -5.51 18.88 -1.90
CA SER A 210 -5.13 20.29 -1.96
C SER A 210 -3.79 20.55 -2.67
N SER A 211 -2.97 19.51 -2.90
CA SER A 211 -1.67 19.61 -3.58
C SER A 211 -1.71 19.29 -5.08
N LEU A 212 -2.85 18.84 -5.62
CA LEU A 212 -3.03 18.46 -7.02
C LEU A 212 -3.81 19.48 -7.87
N GLY A 213 -4.22 20.60 -7.29
CA GLY A 213 -5.11 21.59 -7.92
C GLY A 213 -4.48 22.95 -8.26
N ARG A 214 -3.15 23.08 -8.23
CA ARG A 214 -2.49 24.33 -8.61
C ARG A 214 -1.25 24.02 -9.47
N ASP A 215 -1.49 23.89 -10.77
CA ASP A 215 -0.64 24.37 -11.87
C ASP A 215 -1.46 24.37 -13.18
#